data_AF-A0A0G4H5R9-F1
#
_entry.id   AF-A0A0G4H5R9-F1
#
_cell.length_a   1.000
_cell.length_b   1.000
_cell.length_c   1.000
_cell.angle_alpha   90.00
_cell.angle_beta   90.00
_cell.angle_gamma   90.00
#
_symmetry.space_group_name_H-M   'P 1'
#
loop_
_entity.id
_entity.type
_entity.pdbx_description
1 polymer ?
#
loop_
_entity_poly.entity_id
_entity_poly.type
_entity_poly.pdbx_seq_one_letter_code
_entity_poly.pdbx_strand_id
1 'polypeptide(L)'
;MDGGSSALLLGEGNFSFALALSTLLSRKDECERTRALRYLGVARPPDRLYATSFDSFSEVHRKYPEAHGIIERLHRAQEVPVQVLHGINAWAIDAHFPGARFDLIAWNHPHLGKEDFRLHRFLMAHFFYSAAEALTPGGLVCVSLVDGQAERWEVVQQAQRHHLMLECVDPFEDSDYPGYQCKRNKTGQSFKNLHTKQHVGSEMRSFTYRFRHESAAQDRPQQSKVAAAPSSSTNGMPPDAPLDQEATTGRVPGDDKWGERVASNGQRALSSPAAESDFICPHCKKEFRSLRGLRTHVRQVHELKKYGDGWRPHRPRILQCAACDRAFADLEARWQHAVAKHTYQGADEANEPSQSTRTLDAPSFDSYYPCPICGLAVPGEWGIHQHLESLKPIVGLVAECVLCHRQFIEYRALQQHRNFCKAKQEGNKGIIA
;
A
#
# COMPACT_ATOMS: atom_id res chain seq x y z
N MET A 1 -17.13 -4.02 -29.25
CA MET A 1 -17.93 -3.68 -28.06
C MET A 1 -18.71 -2.43 -28.41
N ASP A 2 -19.90 -2.23 -27.84
CA ASP A 2 -20.71 -1.05 -28.16
C ASP A 2 -20.00 0.23 -27.69
N GLY A 3 -20.15 1.34 -28.44
CA GLY A 3 -19.48 2.62 -28.18
C GLY A 3 -20.02 3.40 -26.97
N GLY A 4 -20.58 2.71 -25.98
CA GLY A 4 -21.01 3.29 -24.70
C GLY A 4 -19.86 3.33 -23.70
N SER A 5 -19.91 4.32 -22.81
CA SER A 5 -18.90 4.50 -21.78
C SER A 5 -18.95 3.40 -20.72
N SER A 6 -17.78 2.96 -20.23
CA SER A 6 -17.70 1.81 -19.33
C SER A 6 -16.67 1.97 -18.21
N ALA A 7 -17.02 1.44 -17.03
CA ALA A 7 -16.15 1.47 -15.86
C ALA A 7 -16.03 0.11 -15.18
N LEU A 8 -14.79 -0.25 -14.81
CA LEU A 8 -14.42 -1.52 -14.20
C LEU A 8 -14.05 -1.33 -12.72
N LEU A 9 -14.76 -2.02 -11.83
CA LEU A 9 -14.45 -2.11 -10.40
C LEU A 9 -13.74 -3.43 -10.12
N LEU A 10 -12.49 -3.34 -9.64
CA LEU A 10 -11.63 -4.48 -9.34
C LEU A 10 -11.63 -4.82 -7.85
N GLY A 11 -11.57 -6.12 -7.56
CA GLY A 11 -11.32 -6.63 -6.21
C GLY A 11 -12.46 -6.46 -5.21
N GLU A 12 -13.70 -6.36 -5.67
CA GLU A 12 -14.90 -6.37 -4.80
C GLU A 12 -14.89 -7.61 -3.90
N GLY A 13 -15.13 -7.42 -2.60
CA GLY A 13 -15.22 -8.50 -1.62
C GLY A 13 -16.60 -9.15 -1.59
N ASN A 14 -17.57 -8.43 -1.01
CA ASN A 14 -18.98 -8.84 -0.94
C ASN A 14 -19.88 -8.03 -1.88
N PHE A 15 -19.31 -7.30 -2.85
CA PHE A 15 -20.00 -6.46 -3.83
C PHE A 15 -20.80 -5.26 -3.26
N SER A 16 -20.68 -4.97 -1.96
CA SER A 16 -21.43 -3.88 -1.32
C SER A 16 -21.01 -2.48 -1.79
N PHE A 17 -19.78 -2.28 -2.29
CA PHE A 17 -19.36 -1.00 -2.85
C PHE A 17 -20.00 -0.78 -4.22
N ALA A 18 -19.91 -1.78 -5.11
CA ALA A 18 -20.55 -1.74 -6.42
C ALA A 18 -22.06 -1.45 -6.31
N LEU A 19 -22.73 -2.04 -5.31
CA LEU A 19 -24.17 -1.81 -5.07
C LEU A 19 -24.48 -0.43 -4.50
N ALA A 20 -23.66 0.10 -3.59
CA ALA A 20 -23.82 1.47 -3.10
C ALA A 20 -23.58 2.50 -4.22
N LEU A 21 -22.52 2.32 -5.01
CA LEU A 21 -22.16 3.20 -6.13
C LEU A 21 -23.24 3.18 -7.23
N SER A 22 -23.71 2.01 -7.69
CA SER A 22 -24.76 1.94 -8.70
C SER A 22 -26.09 2.51 -8.20
N THR A 23 -26.41 2.33 -6.92
CA THR A 23 -27.58 2.97 -6.29
C THR A 23 -27.46 4.50 -6.36
N LEU A 24 -26.32 5.08 -5.96
CA LEU A 24 -26.08 6.53 -5.96
C LEU A 24 -26.11 7.13 -7.37
N LEU A 25 -25.51 6.47 -8.36
CA LEU A 25 -25.58 6.91 -9.76
C LEU A 25 -27.02 6.91 -10.30
N SER A 26 -27.85 5.98 -9.82
CA SER A 26 -29.28 5.86 -10.17
C SER A 26 -30.19 6.82 -9.39
N ARG A 27 -29.67 7.62 -8.44
CA ARG A 27 -30.49 8.57 -7.67
C ARG A 27 -30.95 9.75 -8.53
N LYS A 28 -32.14 10.27 -8.23
CA LYS A 28 -32.65 11.54 -8.78
C LYS A 28 -32.12 12.76 -8.03
N ASP A 29 -31.63 12.59 -6.80
CA ASP A 29 -30.96 13.63 -6.03
C ASP A 29 -29.58 13.93 -6.62
N GLU A 30 -29.32 15.21 -6.94
CA GLU A 30 -28.07 15.63 -7.58
C GLU A 30 -26.87 15.61 -6.63
N CYS A 31 -27.07 15.77 -5.32
CA CYS A 31 -26.01 15.75 -4.33
C CYS A 31 -25.50 14.32 -4.08
N GLU A 32 -26.41 13.36 -3.87
CA GLU A 32 -26.07 11.93 -3.79
C GLU A 32 -25.39 11.45 -5.08
N ARG A 33 -25.92 11.82 -6.25
CA ARG A 33 -25.32 11.45 -7.55
C ARG A 33 -23.94 12.09 -7.74
N THR A 34 -23.75 13.35 -7.35
CA THR A 34 -22.46 14.07 -7.47
C THR A 34 -21.34 13.41 -6.68
N ARG A 35 -21.61 12.76 -5.55
CA ARG A 35 -20.59 12.00 -4.79
C ARG A 35 -20.04 10.83 -5.61
N ALA A 36 -20.93 10.03 -6.20
CA ALA A 36 -20.55 8.90 -7.04
C ALA A 36 -19.84 9.34 -8.34
N LEU A 37 -20.31 10.43 -8.96
CA LEU A 37 -19.67 11.04 -10.12
C LEU A 37 -18.27 11.60 -9.80
N ARG A 38 -18.10 12.26 -8.64
CA ARG A 38 -16.80 12.74 -8.16
C ARG A 38 -15.82 11.59 -7.93
N TYR A 39 -16.24 10.51 -7.27
CA TYR A 39 -15.40 9.32 -7.08
C TYR A 39 -14.88 8.76 -8.42
N LEU A 40 -15.77 8.66 -9.41
CA LEU A 40 -15.44 8.24 -10.77
C LEU A 40 -14.70 9.30 -11.60
N GLY A 41 -14.67 10.58 -11.19
CA GLY A 41 -14.08 11.66 -11.98
C GLY A 41 -14.77 11.94 -13.34
N VAL A 42 -16.04 11.55 -13.49
CA VAL A 42 -16.82 11.69 -14.74
C VAL A 42 -18.03 12.59 -14.58
N ALA A 43 -18.42 13.30 -15.65
CA ALA A 43 -19.54 14.24 -15.64
C ALA A 43 -20.94 13.58 -15.73
N ARG A 44 -21.02 12.33 -16.20
CA ARG A 44 -22.26 11.54 -16.32
C ARG A 44 -22.00 10.09 -15.89
N PRO A 45 -23.01 9.33 -15.43
CA PRO A 45 -22.85 7.91 -15.13
C PRO A 45 -22.32 7.14 -16.36
N PRO A 46 -21.48 6.11 -16.16
CA PRO A 46 -21.07 5.24 -17.25
C PRO A 46 -22.26 4.43 -17.76
N ASP A 47 -22.30 4.18 -19.07
CA ASP A 47 -23.37 3.42 -19.72
C ASP A 47 -23.34 1.91 -19.31
N ARG A 48 -22.23 1.44 -18.71
CA ARG A 48 -22.12 0.13 -18.02
C ARG A 48 -21.10 0.12 -16.87
N LEU A 49 -21.43 -0.58 -15.78
CA LEU A 49 -20.49 -0.98 -14.73
C LEU A 49 -20.12 -2.47 -14.84
N TYR A 50 -18.85 -2.79 -14.65
CA TYR A 50 -18.35 -4.14 -14.41
C TYR A 50 -17.89 -4.24 -12.96
N ALA A 51 -18.50 -5.09 -12.16
CA ALA A 51 -18.11 -5.31 -10.76
C ALA A 51 -17.42 -6.67 -10.64
N THR A 52 -16.20 -6.72 -10.12
CA THR A 52 -15.37 -7.94 -10.23
C THR A 52 -14.67 -8.33 -8.93
N SER A 53 -14.61 -9.64 -8.64
CA SER A 53 -13.83 -10.20 -7.52
C SER A 53 -12.65 -11.05 -8.02
N PHE A 54 -11.55 -11.04 -7.26
CA PHE A 54 -10.43 -11.98 -7.46
C PHE A 54 -10.82 -13.41 -7.05
N ASP A 55 -11.61 -13.55 -5.98
CA ASP A 55 -12.16 -14.83 -5.55
C ASP A 55 -13.14 -15.39 -6.61
N SER A 56 -13.23 -16.73 -6.69
CA SER A 56 -14.24 -17.41 -7.50
C SER A 56 -15.66 -17.24 -6.91
N PHE A 57 -16.72 -17.45 -7.71
CA PHE A 57 -18.12 -17.35 -7.27
C PHE A 57 -18.38 -18.12 -5.96
N SER A 58 -17.90 -19.37 -5.90
CA SER A 58 -18.06 -20.26 -4.74
C SER A 58 -17.30 -19.77 -3.51
N GLU A 59 -16.14 -19.13 -3.70
CA GLU A 59 -15.36 -18.55 -2.61
C GLU A 59 -15.96 -17.25 -2.09
N VAL A 60 -16.50 -16.40 -2.97
CA VAL A 60 -17.27 -15.22 -2.59
C VAL A 60 -18.42 -15.62 -1.69
N HIS A 61 -19.27 -16.56 -2.14
CA HIS A 61 -20.43 -17.01 -1.35
C HIS A 61 -20.03 -17.70 -0.04
N ARG A 62 -18.89 -18.40 0.00
CA ARG A 62 -18.36 -19.04 1.21
C ARG A 62 -17.73 -18.05 2.21
N LYS A 63 -17.10 -16.96 1.73
CA LYS A 63 -16.50 -15.90 2.58
C LYS A 63 -17.51 -14.85 3.02
N TYR A 64 -18.51 -14.59 2.17
CA TYR A 64 -19.49 -13.51 2.28
C TYR A 64 -20.88 -14.03 1.89
N PRO A 65 -21.59 -14.78 2.76
CA PRO A 65 -22.93 -15.28 2.45
C PRO A 65 -23.93 -14.17 2.09
N GLU A 66 -23.72 -12.95 2.60
CA GLU A 66 -24.54 -11.77 2.25
C GLU A 66 -24.36 -11.30 0.79
N ALA A 67 -23.26 -11.68 0.13
CA ALA A 67 -22.98 -11.28 -1.25
C ALA A 67 -24.04 -11.80 -2.23
N HIS A 68 -24.72 -12.90 -1.92
CA HIS A 68 -25.76 -13.48 -2.78
C HIS A 68 -26.88 -12.46 -3.07
N GLY A 69 -27.52 -11.92 -2.03
CA GLY A 69 -28.57 -10.91 -2.16
C GLY A 69 -28.07 -9.54 -2.63
N ILE A 70 -26.77 -9.27 -2.53
CA ILE A 70 -26.13 -8.06 -3.10
C ILE A 70 -25.97 -8.22 -4.62
N ILE A 71 -25.45 -9.35 -5.08
CA ILE A 71 -25.28 -9.69 -6.50
C ILE A 71 -26.65 -9.76 -7.21
N GLU A 72 -27.67 -10.36 -6.59
CA GLU A 72 -29.03 -10.29 -7.12
C GLU A 72 -29.54 -8.85 -7.32
N ARG A 73 -29.27 -7.95 -6.36
CA ARG A 73 -29.70 -6.54 -6.45
C ARG A 73 -28.94 -5.80 -7.55
N LEU A 74 -27.66 -6.14 -7.78
CA LEU A 74 -26.87 -5.63 -8.90
C LEU A 74 -27.44 -6.08 -10.26
N HIS A 75 -27.80 -7.36 -10.41
CA HIS A 75 -28.43 -7.87 -11.63
C HIS A 75 -29.83 -7.29 -11.90
N ARG A 76 -30.47 -6.66 -10.90
CA ARG A 76 -31.75 -5.95 -11.03
C ARG A 76 -31.60 -4.43 -11.23
N ALA A 77 -30.39 -3.90 -11.31
CA ALA A 77 -30.16 -2.46 -11.57
C ALA A 77 -30.40 -2.13 -13.06
N GLN A 78 -31.33 -1.21 -13.34
CA GLN A 78 -31.74 -0.86 -14.70
C GLN A 78 -31.12 0.45 -15.21
N GLU A 79 -31.09 1.52 -14.39
CA GLU A 79 -30.57 2.84 -14.78
C GLU A 79 -29.06 2.83 -15.11
N VAL A 80 -28.28 2.06 -14.33
CA VAL A 80 -26.85 1.80 -14.57
C VAL A 80 -26.64 0.29 -14.51
N PRO A 81 -26.64 -0.41 -15.65
CA PRO A 81 -26.48 -1.87 -15.69
C PRO A 81 -25.15 -2.32 -15.10
N VAL A 82 -25.19 -3.28 -14.16
CA VAL A 82 -24.00 -3.82 -13.50
C VAL A 82 -23.80 -5.29 -13.86
N GLN A 83 -22.68 -5.61 -14.49
CA GLN A 83 -22.26 -6.97 -14.81
C GLN A 83 -21.29 -7.48 -13.74
N VAL A 84 -21.68 -8.52 -13.01
CA VAL A 84 -20.85 -9.15 -11.96
C VAL A 84 -19.98 -10.25 -12.56
N LEU A 85 -18.69 -10.26 -12.22
CA LEU A 85 -17.71 -11.27 -12.67
C LEU A 85 -16.79 -11.72 -11.51
N HIS A 86 -16.22 -12.92 -11.65
CA HIS A 86 -15.43 -13.58 -10.60
C HIS A 86 -14.13 -14.17 -11.16
N GLY A 87 -13.13 -14.40 -10.30
CA GLY A 87 -11.81 -14.90 -10.72
C GLY A 87 -10.95 -13.88 -11.47
N ILE A 88 -11.30 -12.58 -11.39
CA ILE A 88 -10.67 -11.51 -12.18
C ILE A 88 -9.39 -11.01 -11.50
N ASN A 89 -8.26 -11.13 -12.19
CA ASN A 89 -6.97 -10.69 -11.69
C ASN A 89 -6.62 -9.26 -12.12
N ALA A 90 -6.45 -8.35 -11.16
CA ALA A 90 -6.25 -6.92 -11.40
C ALA A 90 -4.95 -6.56 -12.17
N TRP A 91 -3.94 -7.45 -12.19
CA TRP A 91 -2.74 -7.26 -13.03
C TRP A 91 -2.75 -8.03 -14.36
N ALA A 92 -3.87 -8.68 -14.70
CA ALA A 92 -4.04 -9.42 -15.95
C ALA A 92 -5.44 -9.17 -16.54
N ILE A 93 -5.83 -7.89 -16.63
CA ILE A 93 -7.17 -7.46 -17.06
C ILE A 93 -7.48 -7.96 -18.48
N ASP A 94 -6.54 -7.80 -19.43
CA ASP A 94 -6.70 -8.25 -20.82
C ASP A 94 -6.95 -9.78 -20.95
N ALA A 95 -6.40 -10.59 -20.04
CA ALA A 95 -6.66 -12.04 -20.02
C ALA A 95 -8.11 -12.43 -19.69
N HIS A 96 -8.91 -11.48 -19.16
CA HIS A 96 -10.35 -11.62 -18.92
C HIS A 96 -11.20 -10.72 -19.82
N PHE A 97 -10.63 -9.63 -20.31
CA PHE A 97 -11.29 -8.59 -21.12
C PHE A 97 -10.45 -8.27 -22.38
N PRO A 98 -10.20 -9.24 -23.27
CA PRO A 98 -9.23 -9.10 -24.36
C PRO A 98 -9.63 -7.97 -25.30
N GLY A 99 -8.72 -7.00 -25.48
CA GLY A 99 -8.97 -5.81 -26.31
C GLY A 99 -10.03 -4.84 -25.77
N ALA A 100 -10.45 -4.96 -24.51
CA ALA A 100 -11.34 -3.99 -23.88
C ALA A 100 -10.65 -2.63 -23.68
N ARG A 101 -11.44 -1.56 -23.71
CA ARG A 101 -10.99 -0.18 -23.44
C ARG A 101 -12.04 0.48 -22.55
N PHE A 102 -11.77 0.52 -21.25
CA PHE A 102 -12.61 1.15 -20.24
C PHE A 102 -12.30 2.65 -20.13
N ASP A 103 -13.28 3.47 -19.81
CA ASP A 103 -13.05 4.89 -19.51
C ASP A 103 -12.57 5.10 -18.07
N LEU A 104 -12.87 4.14 -17.20
CA LEU A 104 -12.35 4.10 -15.83
C LEU A 104 -12.08 2.68 -15.35
N ILE A 105 -10.96 2.52 -14.62
CA ILE A 105 -10.64 1.33 -13.84
C ILE A 105 -10.43 1.76 -12.38
N ALA A 106 -11.22 1.22 -11.44
CA ALA A 106 -11.06 1.50 -10.02
C ALA A 106 -10.69 0.26 -9.22
N TRP A 107 -9.81 0.43 -8.22
CA TRP A 107 -9.49 -0.62 -7.26
C TRP A 107 -9.44 -0.05 -5.83
N ASN A 108 -10.40 -0.46 -5.00
CA ASN A 108 -10.49 -0.02 -3.61
C ASN A 108 -9.70 -0.94 -2.67
N HIS A 109 -8.84 -0.33 -1.86
CA HIS A 109 -8.03 -0.95 -0.81
C HIS A 109 -7.26 -2.23 -1.25
N PRO A 110 -6.53 -2.21 -2.39
CA PRO A 110 -5.76 -3.36 -2.87
C PRO A 110 -4.82 -3.91 -1.79
N HIS A 111 -4.92 -5.22 -1.53
CA HIS A 111 -4.11 -5.85 -0.49
C HIS A 111 -3.80 -7.32 -0.78
N LEU A 112 -2.53 -7.71 -0.72
CA LEU A 112 -2.07 -9.11 -0.89
C LEU A 112 -2.43 -10.01 0.31
N GLY A 113 -3.05 -9.44 1.35
CA GLY A 113 -3.29 -10.12 2.63
C GLY A 113 -2.05 -10.18 3.53
N LYS A 114 -0.85 -9.80 3.07
CA LYS A 114 0.43 -9.88 3.79
C LYS A 114 1.06 -8.48 3.90
N GLU A 115 1.47 -8.08 5.10
CA GLU A 115 2.03 -6.74 5.37
C GLU A 115 3.49 -6.57 4.86
N ASP A 116 3.74 -6.77 3.56
CA ASP A 116 5.00 -6.40 2.89
C ASP A 116 4.75 -5.26 1.89
N PHE A 117 5.31 -4.09 2.17
CA PHE A 117 5.13 -2.88 1.36
C PHE A 117 5.83 -2.95 -0.01
N ARG A 118 6.87 -3.78 -0.16
CA ARG A 118 7.60 -3.96 -1.42
C ARG A 118 6.80 -4.83 -2.38
N LEU A 119 6.18 -5.90 -1.88
CA LEU A 119 5.29 -6.73 -2.68
C LEU A 119 4.04 -5.94 -3.11
N HIS A 120 3.53 -5.04 -2.27
CA HIS A 120 2.47 -4.10 -2.71
C HIS A 120 2.96 -3.09 -3.74
N ARG A 121 4.16 -2.51 -3.62
CA ARG A 121 4.74 -1.68 -4.68
C ARG A 121 4.80 -2.42 -6.02
N PHE A 122 5.30 -3.66 -6.02
CA PHE A 122 5.37 -4.46 -7.26
C PHE A 122 3.98 -4.82 -7.79
N LEU A 123 3.02 -5.15 -6.92
CA LEU A 123 1.61 -5.31 -7.30
C LEU A 123 1.07 -4.06 -8.00
N MET A 124 1.31 -2.86 -7.44
CA MET A 124 0.83 -1.61 -8.03
C MET A 124 1.46 -1.33 -9.40
N ALA A 125 2.75 -1.61 -9.61
CA ALA A 125 3.36 -1.52 -10.94
C ALA A 125 2.70 -2.46 -11.96
N HIS A 126 2.51 -3.73 -11.58
CA HIS A 126 1.85 -4.72 -12.45
C HIS A 126 0.37 -4.40 -12.72
N PHE A 127 -0.34 -3.81 -11.75
CA PHE A 127 -1.69 -3.27 -11.93
C PHE A 127 -1.71 -2.07 -12.88
N PHE A 128 -0.88 -1.05 -12.67
CA PHE A 128 -0.89 0.15 -13.51
C PHE A 128 -0.51 -0.13 -14.96
N TYR A 129 0.41 -1.06 -15.20
CA TYR A 129 0.68 -1.61 -16.54
C TYR A 129 -0.59 -2.22 -17.16
N SER A 130 -1.21 -3.17 -16.47
CA SER A 130 -2.41 -3.85 -16.98
C SER A 130 -3.65 -2.94 -17.08
N ALA A 131 -3.68 -1.82 -16.35
CA ALA A 131 -4.72 -0.82 -16.42
C ALA A 131 -4.52 0.09 -17.65
N ALA A 132 -3.31 0.59 -17.89
CA ALA A 132 -3.00 1.44 -19.06
C ALA A 132 -3.38 0.75 -20.38
N GLU A 133 -3.00 -0.52 -20.54
CA GLU A 133 -3.33 -1.34 -21.71
C GLU A 133 -4.85 -1.57 -21.91
N ALA A 134 -5.65 -1.41 -20.86
CA ALA A 134 -7.10 -1.66 -20.83
C ALA A 134 -7.94 -0.37 -20.77
N LEU A 135 -7.34 0.81 -20.90
CA LEU A 135 -8.03 2.11 -20.85
C LEU A 135 -8.25 2.74 -22.22
N THR A 136 -9.30 3.55 -22.35
CA THR A 136 -9.41 4.52 -23.44
C THR A 136 -8.32 5.60 -23.33
N PRO A 137 -7.89 6.24 -24.44
CA PRO A 137 -7.00 7.39 -24.38
C PRO A 137 -7.63 8.53 -23.56
N GLY A 138 -6.95 9.03 -22.53
CA GLY A 138 -7.51 10.02 -21.60
C GLY A 138 -8.37 9.45 -20.47
N GLY A 139 -8.56 8.12 -20.41
CA GLY A 139 -9.28 7.40 -19.36
C GLY A 139 -8.62 7.47 -17.98
N LEU A 140 -9.32 6.94 -16.95
CA LEU A 140 -9.00 7.17 -15.54
C LEU A 140 -8.67 5.89 -14.76
N VAL A 141 -7.73 5.99 -13.82
CA VAL A 141 -7.51 4.99 -12.77
C VAL A 141 -7.77 5.59 -11.40
N CYS A 142 -8.68 5.00 -10.62
CA CYS A 142 -8.94 5.38 -9.23
C CYS A 142 -8.42 4.30 -8.27
N VAL A 143 -7.51 4.64 -7.36
CA VAL A 143 -7.01 3.71 -6.32
C VAL A 143 -7.28 4.28 -4.94
N SER A 144 -8.09 3.59 -4.13
CA SER A 144 -8.39 4.03 -2.76
C SER A 144 -7.50 3.32 -1.75
N LEU A 145 -6.82 4.08 -0.89
CA LEU A 145 -5.79 3.58 0.04
C LEU A 145 -5.91 4.23 1.41
N VAL A 146 -5.39 3.56 2.45
CA VAL A 146 -5.29 4.12 3.82
C VAL A 146 -4.10 5.08 3.91
N ASP A 147 -4.23 6.12 4.73
CA ASP A 147 -3.21 7.14 5.04
C ASP A 147 -1.77 6.55 5.16
N GLY A 148 -0.82 7.15 4.44
CA GLY A 148 0.57 6.72 4.34
C GLY A 148 0.85 5.50 3.44
N GLN A 149 -0.16 4.79 2.89
CA GLN A 149 0.10 3.61 2.04
C GLN A 149 0.66 3.99 0.67
N ALA A 150 0.17 5.08 0.06
CA ALA A 150 0.56 5.48 -1.28
C ALA A 150 2.07 5.81 -1.38
N GLU A 151 2.61 6.44 -0.34
CA GLU A 151 4.02 6.81 -0.19
C GLU A 151 4.86 5.57 0.10
N ARG A 152 4.41 4.69 1.01
CA ARG A 152 5.12 3.44 1.36
C ARG A 152 5.16 2.43 0.21
N TRP A 153 4.22 2.49 -0.73
CA TRP A 153 4.16 1.63 -1.90
C TRP A 153 4.64 2.34 -3.19
N GLU A 154 5.08 3.60 -3.09
CA GLU A 154 5.52 4.44 -4.22
C GLU A 154 4.50 4.43 -5.39
N VAL A 155 3.20 4.58 -5.05
CA VAL A 155 2.07 4.40 -5.97
C VAL A 155 2.08 5.40 -7.13
N VAL A 156 2.32 6.67 -6.84
CA VAL A 156 2.40 7.72 -7.87
C VAL A 156 3.55 7.43 -8.84
N GLN A 157 4.70 6.99 -8.31
CA GLN A 157 5.85 6.61 -9.15
C GLN A 157 5.60 5.32 -9.94
N GLN A 158 4.74 4.41 -9.47
CA GLN A 158 4.39 3.21 -10.23
C GLN A 158 3.36 3.54 -11.33
N ALA A 159 2.46 4.49 -11.12
CA ALA A 159 1.53 4.97 -12.15
C ALA A 159 2.25 5.73 -13.28
N GLN A 160 3.15 6.65 -12.92
CA GLN A 160 3.90 7.47 -13.88
C GLN A 160 4.76 6.65 -14.86
N ARG A 161 5.19 5.44 -14.47
CA ARG A 161 5.93 4.50 -15.36
C ARG A 161 5.08 3.96 -16.53
N HIS A 162 3.76 4.12 -16.45
CA HIS A 162 2.79 3.60 -17.42
C HIS A 162 1.86 4.72 -17.90
N HIS A 163 2.39 5.95 -18.04
CA HIS A 163 1.69 7.14 -18.55
C HIS A 163 0.41 7.52 -17.77
N LEU A 164 0.30 7.09 -16.51
CA LEU A 164 -0.82 7.40 -15.62
C LEU A 164 -0.42 8.54 -14.67
N MET A 165 -0.85 9.75 -14.99
CA MET A 165 -0.47 10.98 -14.31
C MET A 165 -1.48 11.35 -13.23
N LEU A 166 -1.02 11.64 -12.01
CA LEU A 166 -1.89 11.98 -10.88
C LEU A 166 -2.65 13.29 -11.14
N GLU A 167 -3.97 13.22 -11.17
CA GLU A 167 -4.87 14.34 -11.40
C GLU A 167 -5.35 14.96 -10.08
N CYS A 168 -5.76 14.13 -9.12
CA CYS A 168 -6.12 14.59 -7.77
C CYS A 168 -5.98 13.48 -6.71
N VAL A 169 -6.12 13.89 -5.44
CA VAL A 169 -6.32 13.01 -4.30
C VAL A 169 -7.55 13.50 -3.55
N ASP A 170 -8.63 12.71 -3.57
CA ASP A 170 -9.88 12.99 -2.86
C ASP A 170 -9.94 12.18 -1.54
N PRO A 171 -10.55 12.67 -0.45
CA PRO A 171 -10.89 11.82 0.69
C PRO A 171 -11.81 10.66 0.28
N PHE A 172 -11.63 9.49 0.88
CA PHE A 172 -12.54 8.36 0.73
C PHE A 172 -13.19 8.05 2.08
N GLU A 173 -14.50 8.28 2.17
CA GLU A 173 -15.30 8.03 3.35
C GLU A 173 -16.35 6.95 3.10
N ASP A 174 -16.37 5.88 3.91
CA ASP A 174 -17.43 4.86 3.85
C ASP A 174 -18.84 5.47 4.00
N SER A 175 -18.93 6.63 4.69
CA SER A 175 -20.15 7.44 4.92
C SER A 175 -20.84 7.87 3.62
N ASP A 176 -20.06 8.11 2.55
CA ASP A 176 -20.58 8.54 1.24
C ASP A 176 -21.24 7.40 0.46
N TYR A 177 -21.13 6.14 0.93
CA TYR A 177 -21.61 4.94 0.25
C TYR A 177 -22.58 4.15 1.14
N PRO A 178 -23.85 4.57 1.29
CA PRO A 178 -24.81 3.92 2.18
C PRO A 178 -24.95 2.41 1.96
N GLY A 179 -24.56 1.63 2.97
CA GLY A 179 -24.58 0.16 2.93
C GLY A 179 -23.28 -0.51 2.47
N TYR A 180 -22.27 0.25 2.04
CA TYR A 180 -20.92 -0.29 1.80
C TYR A 180 -20.31 -0.85 3.09
N GLN A 181 -19.60 -1.97 2.96
CA GLN A 181 -18.83 -2.58 4.03
C GLN A 181 -17.41 -2.85 3.54
N CYS A 182 -16.42 -2.11 4.04
CA CYS A 182 -15.02 -2.40 3.76
C CYS A 182 -14.61 -3.74 4.41
N LYS A 183 -14.47 -4.80 3.60
CA LYS A 183 -14.20 -6.19 4.04
C LYS A 183 -12.73 -6.55 3.81
N ARG A 184 -12.12 -7.30 4.73
CA ARG A 184 -10.77 -7.85 4.53
C ARG A 184 -10.86 -9.17 3.75
N ASN A 185 -10.07 -9.29 2.69
CA ASN A 185 -10.03 -10.42 1.74
C ASN A 185 -9.77 -11.83 2.33
N LYS A 186 -9.39 -11.91 3.61
CA LYS A 186 -8.97 -13.14 4.30
C LYS A 186 -10.01 -13.78 5.23
N THR A 187 -10.95 -13.02 5.79
CA THR A 187 -11.73 -13.50 6.96
C THR A 187 -13.21 -13.10 7.00
N GLY A 188 -13.75 -12.41 5.99
CA GLY A 188 -15.13 -11.89 6.03
C GLY A 188 -15.33 -10.69 6.96
N GLN A 189 -14.34 -10.37 7.80
CA GLN A 189 -14.43 -9.34 8.83
C GLN A 189 -14.25 -7.93 8.26
N SER A 190 -14.93 -6.97 8.89
CA SER A 190 -14.82 -5.55 8.58
C SER A 190 -13.42 -5.00 8.88
N PHE A 191 -13.00 -3.99 8.13
CA PHE A 191 -11.79 -3.21 8.37
C PHE A 191 -11.80 -2.52 9.74
N LYS A 192 -12.99 -2.19 10.28
CA LYS A 192 -13.19 -1.30 11.44
C LYS A 192 -13.69 -2.03 12.70
N ASN A 193 -13.08 -3.18 13.05
CA ASN A 193 -13.32 -3.83 14.35
C ASN A 193 -12.91 -2.91 15.52
N LEU A 194 -13.80 -2.73 16.50
CA LEU A 194 -13.66 -1.83 17.66
C LEU A 194 -12.33 -1.97 18.42
N HIS A 195 -11.84 -3.21 18.57
CA HIS A 195 -10.60 -3.55 19.26
C HIS A 195 -9.35 -2.88 18.65
N THR A 196 -9.38 -2.51 17.36
CA THR A 196 -8.26 -1.79 16.72
C THR A 196 -8.32 -0.28 16.98
N LYS A 197 -9.51 0.33 17.05
CA LYS A 197 -9.65 1.76 17.40
C LYS A 197 -9.04 2.06 18.78
N GLN A 198 -9.26 1.16 19.76
CA GLN A 198 -8.81 1.31 21.15
C GLN A 198 -7.27 1.32 21.34
N HIS A 199 -6.47 0.87 20.37
CA HIS A 199 -5.01 0.77 20.52
C HIS A 199 -4.20 1.80 19.72
N VAL A 200 -4.82 2.55 18.81
CA VAL A 200 -4.07 3.41 17.86
C VAL A 200 -4.42 4.90 18.00
N GLY A 201 -5.63 5.25 18.49
CA GLY A 201 -6.03 6.63 18.77
C GLY A 201 -6.27 7.53 17.53
N SER A 202 -5.64 7.24 16.39
CA SER A 202 -5.89 7.91 15.11
C SER A 202 -6.98 7.21 14.30
N GLU A 203 -7.84 7.98 13.62
CA GLU A 203 -8.73 7.41 12.61
C GLU A 203 -7.95 6.93 11.38
N MET A 204 -8.28 5.72 10.91
CA MET A 204 -7.73 5.15 9.68
C MET A 204 -8.42 5.76 8.46
N ARG A 205 -8.11 7.03 8.18
CA ARG A 205 -8.60 7.77 7.00
C ARG A 205 -8.12 7.10 5.72
N SER A 206 -8.92 7.19 4.67
CA SER A 206 -8.59 6.71 3.33
C SER A 206 -8.68 7.84 2.31
N PHE A 207 -7.97 7.70 1.21
CA PHE A 207 -7.93 8.66 0.10
C PHE A 207 -7.98 7.91 -1.24
N THR A 208 -8.73 8.45 -2.19
CA THR A 208 -8.78 8.00 -3.59
C THR A 208 -7.78 8.81 -4.41
N TYR A 209 -6.79 8.15 -4.97
CA TYR A 209 -5.82 8.73 -5.90
C TYR A 209 -6.36 8.53 -7.32
N ARG A 210 -6.63 9.61 -8.04
CA ARG A 210 -7.09 9.56 -9.44
C ARG A 210 -5.93 9.86 -10.38
N PHE A 211 -5.68 8.95 -11.31
CA PHE A 211 -4.68 9.09 -12.36
C PHE A 211 -5.37 9.16 -13.72
N ARG A 212 -4.89 10.02 -14.62
CA ARG A 212 -5.35 10.12 -16.00
C ARG A 212 -4.32 9.50 -16.93
N HIS A 213 -4.79 8.69 -17.89
CA HIS A 213 -3.96 8.10 -18.94
C HIS A 213 -3.60 9.20 -19.95
N GLU A 214 -2.33 9.59 -19.97
CA GLU A 214 -1.80 10.57 -20.92
C GLU A 214 -1.74 9.91 -22.30
N SER A 215 -2.65 10.31 -23.20
CA SER A 215 -2.66 9.82 -24.57
C SER A 215 -1.44 10.36 -25.34
N ALA A 216 -0.97 9.61 -26.34
CA ALA A 216 0.14 10.02 -27.20
C ALA A 216 -0.23 11.15 -28.20
N ALA A 217 -1.14 12.05 -27.80
CA ALA A 217 -1.51 13.24 -28.55
C ALA A 217 -0.60 14.42 -28.16
N GLN A 218 -0.13 15.16 -29.15
CA GLN A 218 0.77 16.30 -28.99
C GLN A 218 0.02 17.55 -28.46
N ASP A 219 0.77 18.60 -28.16
CA ASP A 219 0.32 19.90 -27.63
C ASP A 219 -0.34 19.92 -26.24
N ARG A 220 0.53 19.85 -25.22
CA ARG A 220 0.42 20.76 -24.06
C ARG A 220 1.66 21.67 -24.04
N PRO A 221 1.52 23.02 -24.08
CA PRO A 221 2.67 23.91 -24.01
C PRO A 221 3.36 23.77 -22.64
N GLN A 222 4.70 23.69 -22.65
CA GLN A 222 5.51 23.57 -21.44
C GLN A 222 5.38 24.84 -20.58
N GLN A 223 4.58 24.80 -19.52
CA GLN A 223 4.68 25.83 -18.48
C GLN A 223 5.99 25.64 -17.70
N SER A 224 6.67 26.76 -17.50
CA SER A 224 8.08 26.81 -17.10
C SER A 224 8.31 26.46 -15.64
N LYS A 225 9.55 26.03 -15.35
CA LYS A 225 10.10 25.86 -14.00
C LYS A 225 9.74 27.04 -13.09
N VAL A 226 9.05 26.79 -11.99
CA VAL A 226 9.04 27.73 -10.85
C VAL A 226 10.25 27.42 -9.96
N ALA A 227 11.01 28.46 -9.62
CA ALA A 227 12.27 28.33 -8.89
C ALA A 227 12.07 28.20 -7.37
N ALA A 228 13.17 27.95 -6.65
CA ALA A 228 13.18 27.89 -5.19
C ALA A 228 12.79 29.24 -4.55
N ALA A 229 12.08 29.19 -3.42
CA ALA A 229 11.68 30.37 -2.66
C ALA A 229 12.86 30.93 -1.82
N PRO A 230 13.20 32.23 -1.93
CA PRO A 230 14.14 32.92 -1.05
C PRO A 230 13.43 33.53 0.18
N SER A 231 14.21 34.14 1.10
CA SER A 231 13.78 34.49 2.45
C SER A 231 13.79 35.99 2.79
N SER A 232 12.71 36.44 3.46
CA SER A 232 12.65 37.49 4.51
C SER A 232 12.97 38.98 4.21
N SER A 233 12.47 39.86 5.11
CA SER A 233 12.80 41.29 5.32
C SER A 233 12.10 42.32 4.39
N THR A 234 11.66 43.53 4.83
CA THR A 234 11.67 44.17 6.18
C THR A 234 10.66 45.35 6.30
N ASN A 235 10.15 45.58 7.52
CA ASN A 235 9.75 46.84 8.21
C ASN A 235 8.93 47.97 7.51
N GLY A 236 7.90 48.47 8.22
CA GLY A 236 7.25 49.78 8.01
C GLY A 236 6.03 50.02 8.93
N MET A 237 5.96 51.15 9.64
CA MET A 237 4.94 51.53 10.66
C MET A 237 5.06 53.06 10.94
N PRO A 238 4.21 53.74 11.76
CA PRO A 238 2.77 53.66 12.11
C PRO A 238 2.12 55.04 11.72
N PRO A 239 1.26 55.76 12.50
CA PRO A 239 0.26 55.43 13.55
C PRO A 239 -1.16 56.06 13.35
N ASP A 240 -2.14 55.69 14.18
CA ASP A 240 -2.84 56.60 15.15
C ASP A 240 -3.95 55.87 15.95
N ALA A 241 -4.49 56.52 16.99
CA ALA A 241 -5.40 55.98 18.03
C ALA A 241 -6.41 57.10 18.49
N PRO A 242 -7.12 57.10 19.64
CA PRO A 242 -7.31 56.09 20.72
C PRO A 242 -8.74 55.99 21.35
N LEU A 243 -8.93 55.07 22.34
CA LEU A 243 -9.94 55.09 23.44
C LEU A 243 -11.46 54.96 23.05
N ASP A 244 -12.44 54.60 23.91
CA ASP A 244 -12.51 54.54 25.38
C ASP A 244 -13.49 53.45 25.97
N GLN A 245 -13.50 53.37 27.31
CA GLN A 245 -14.20 52.57 28.37
C GLN A 245 -15.74 52.22 28.21
N GLU A 246 -16.47 51.47 29.07
CA GLU A 246 -16.49 51.22 30.54
C GLU A 246 -16.91 49.78 31.01
N ALA A 247 -16.94 49.56 32.34
CA ALA A 247 -17.10 48.29 33.07
C ALA A 247 -18.55 47.76 33.24
N THR A 248 -18.81 46.54 33.74
CA THR A 248 -19.01 46.18 35.19
C THR A 248 -19.52 44.71 35.30
N THR A 249 -19.60 43.96 36.42
CA THR A 249 -18.84 43.77 37.70
C THR A 249 -19.31 42.45 38.37
N GLY A 250 -18.46 41.73 39.15
CA GLY A 250 -18.87 40.59 40.00
C GLY A 250 -17.70 39.85 40.70
N ARG A 251 -17.90 39.33 41.93
CA ARG A 251 -16.89 38.63 42.78
C ARG A 251 -17.13 37.10 42.79
N VAL A 252 -16.15 36.17 42.72
CA VAL A 252 -14.91 35.91 43.53
C VAL A 252 -15.23 35.24 44.89
N PRO A 253 -14.49 34.21 45.40
CA PRO A 253 -13.14 33.72 45.04
C PRO A 253 -13.00 32.20 44.70
N GLY A 254 -11.77 31.75 44.36
CA GLY A 254 -11.41 30.33 44.22
C GLY A 254 -10.07 30.07 43.51
N ASP A 255 -8.95 30.17 44.24
CA ASP A 255 -7.58 29.88 43.79
C ASP A 255 -7.35 28.34 43.57
N ASP A 256 -6.34 27.83 42.86
CA ASP A 256 -5.00 28.37 42.59
C ASP A 256 -4.41 27.97 41.21
N LYS A 257 -3.78 28.95 40.56
CA LYS A 257 -2.71 28.95 39.53
C LYS A 257 -2.34 27.65 38.76
N TRP A 258 -2.40 27.73 37.43
CA TRP A 258 -1.40 27.11 36.54
C TRP A 258 -0.71 28.21 35.71
N GLY A 259 0.64 28.22 35.74
CA GLY A 259 1.46 29.30 35.19
C GLY A 259 1.80 29.17 33.70
N GLU A 260 1.99 30.31 33.07
CA GLU A 260 2.14 30.55 31.63
C GLU A 260 3.27 29.78 30.91
N ARG A 261 3.10 29.66 29.59
CA ARG A 261 4.22 29.45 28.65
C ARG A 261 5.14 30.67 28.65
N VAL A 262 6.45 30.43 28.67
CA VAL A 262 7.42 31.34 28.02
C VAL A 262 8.13 30.57 26.91
N ALA A 263 8.11 31.11 25.69
CA ALA A 263 8.91 30.60 24.59
C ALA A 263 10.26 31.32 24.55
N SER A 264 11.35 30.59 24.32
CA SER A 264 12.67 31.17 24.06
C SER A 264 13.42 30.35 23.00
N ASN A 265 14.43 30.98 22.39
CA ASN A 265 14.95 30.58 21.10
C ASN A 265 16.10 29.55 21.19
N GLY A 266 16.37 28.82 20.11
CA GLY A 266 17.35 27.72 20.12
C GLY A 266 18.82 28.17 20.17
N GLN A 267 19.63 27.50 20.99
CA GLN A 267 21.11 27.57 20.96
C GLN A 267 21.74 26.19 21.18
N ARG A 268 23.00 26.03 20.75
CA ARG A 268 23.79 24.78 20.87
C ARG A 268 24.53 24.75 22.22
N ALA A 269 24.15 23.84 23.12
CA ALA A 269 24.91 23.43 24.30
C ALA A 269 24.61 21.94 24.57
N LEU A 270 25.58 21.03 24.49
CA LEU A 270 26.57 20.65 25.52
C LEU A 270 25.99 19.79 26.67
N SER A 271 26.05 18.48 26.43
CA SER A 271 26.47 17.41 27.35
C SER A 271 26.20 17.52 28.86
N SER A 272 25.32 16.67 29.38
CA SER A 272 25.34 16.15 30.76
C SER A 272 24.64 14.77 30.84
N PRO A 273 24.93 13.92 31.85
CA PRO A 273 25.27 12.53 31.54
C PRO A 273 24.33 11.42 32.07
N ALA A 274 24.62 10.20 31.59
CA ALA A 274 24.37 8.89 32.20
C ALA A 274 22.92 8.48 32.53
N ALA A 275 22.30 7.82 31.55
CA ALA A 275 21.30 6.76 31.78
C ALA A 275 21.65 5.55 30.89
N GLU A 276 22.61 4.76 31.33
CA GLU A 276 23.17 3.64 30.55
C GLU A 276 22.10 2.58 30.26
N SER A 277 21.85 2.32 28.98
CA SER A 277 21.03 1.21 28.50
C SER A 277 21.59 0.67 27.20
N ASP A 278 22.83 0.17 27.30
CA ASP A 278 23.61 -0.38 26.20
C ASP A 278 22.91 -1.59 25.58
N PHE A 279 22.13 -1.35 24.52
CA PHE A 279 21.53 -2.41 23.70
C PHE A 279 22.58 -3.04 22.77
N ILE A 280 23.68 -3.51 23.36
CA ILE A 280 24.80 -4.17 22.71
C ILE A 280 24.47 -5.65 22.48
N CYS A 281 24.78 -6.18 21.30
CA CYS A 281 24.57 -7.59 21.01
C CYS A 281 25.54 -8.48 21.81
N PRO A 282 25.06 -9.47 22.59
CA PRO A 282 25.95 -10.36 23.34
C PRO A 282 26.86 -11.19 22.42
N HIS A 283 26.39 -11.56 21.23
CA HIS A 283 27.11 -12.43 20.28
C HIS A 283 28.09 -11.69 19.35
N CYS A 284 27.94 -10.38 19.14
CA CYS A 284 28.81 -9.63 18.22
C CYS A 284 29.18 -8.21 18.67
N LYS A 285 28.83 -7.80 19.89
CA LYS A 285 29.14 -6.50 20.50
C LYS A 285 28.68 -5.25 19.71
N LYS A 286 27.82 -5.42 18.70
CA LYS A 286 27.23 -4.30 17.96
C LYS A 286 26.17 -3.58 18.78
N GLU A 287 26.28 -2.27 18.89
CA GLU A 287 25.31 -1.36 19.52
C GLU A 287 24.03 -1.18 18.69
N PHE A 288 22.91 -0.94 19.37
CA PHE A 288 21.62 -0.61 18.77
C PHE A 288 20.95 0.56 19.48
N ARG A 289 20.27 1.44 18.73
CA ARG A 289 19.50 2.56 19.31
C ARG A 289 18.15 2.14 19.93
N SER A 290 17.89 0.84 20.06
CA SER A 290 16.71 0.30 20.77
C SER A 290 16.81 -1.20 21.00
N LEU A 291 16.19 -1.66 22.10
CA LEU A 291 16.00 -3.08 22.43
C LEU A 291 15.25 -3.89 21.34
N ARG A 292 14.36 -3.24 20.56
CA ARG A 292 13.65 -3.85 19.44
C ARG A 292 14.59 -4.09 18.24
N GLY A 293 15.50 -3.16 17.99
CA GLY A 293 16.57 -3.33 17.00
C GLY A 293 17.49 -4.49 17.37
N LEU A 294 17.98 -4.50 18.61
CA LEU A 294 18.81 -5.58 19.15
C LEU A 294 18.13 -6.97 19.02
N ARG A 295 16.91 -7.14 19.52
CA ARG A 295 16.19 -8.43 19.43
C ARG A 295 15.96 -8.88 17.98
N THR A 296 15.68 -7.95 17.07
CA THR A 296 15.50 -8.27 15.65
C THR A 296 16.81 -8.70 14.99
N HIS A 297 17.92 -8.05 15.37
CA HIS A 297 19.26 -8.42 14.91
C HIS A 297 19.71 -9.79 15.43
N VAL A 298 19.60 -10.07 16.73
CA VAL A 298 19.97 -11.38 17.30
C VAL A 298 19.22 -12.50 16.59
N ARG A 299 17.91 -12.34 16.42
CA ARG A 299 17.08 -13.32 15.72
C ARG A 299 17.45 -13.52 14.25
N GLN A 300 17.67 -12.45 13.49
CA GLN A 300 18.00 -12.60 12.06
C GLN A 300 19.43 -13.07 11.81
N VAL A 301 20.39 -12.64 12.63
CA VAL A 301 21.83 -12.83 12.34
C VAL A 301 22.40 -14.04 13.09
N HIS A 302 21.99 -14.28 14.32
CA HIS A 302 22.56 -15.32 15.18
C HIS A 302 21.65 -16.55 15.34
N GLU A 303 20.33 -16.38 15.49
CA GLU A 303 19.38 -17.52 15.53
C GLU A 303 19.12 -18.09 14.13
N LEU A 304 18.72 -17.24 13.18
CA LEU A 304 18.33 -17.65 11.81
C LEU A 304 19.49 -17.68 10.80
N LYS A 305 20.72 -17.37 11.25
CA LYS A 305 21.96 -17.35 10.43
C LYS A 305 21.81 -16.72 9.02
N LYS A 306 21.00 -15.65 8.87
CA LYS A 306 20.58 -15.11 7.56
C LYS A 306 21.74 -14.77 6.60
N TYR A 307 22.94 -14.52 7.11
CA TYR A 307 24.13 -14.15 6.34
C TYR A 307 25.28 -15.18 6.46
N GLY A 308 24.95 -16.42 6.85
CA GLY A 308 25.89 -17.53 7.07
C GLY A 308 26.74 -17.39 8.35
N ASP A 309 27.42 -18.49 8.72
CA ASP A 309 28.29 -18.55 9.91
C ASP A 309 29.53 -17.62 9.84
N GLY A 310 29.92 -17.21 8.63
CA GLY A 310 31.00 -16.26 8.38
C GLY A 310 30.67 -14.79 8.62
N TRP A 311 29.48 -14.45 9.15
CA TRP A 311 29.09 -13.05 9.37
C TRP A 311 29.91 -12.37 10.47
N ARG A 312 30.25 -11.09 10.29
CA ARG A 312 30.93 -10.24 11.27
C ARG A 312 30.35 -8.82 11.28
N PRO A 313 30.25 -8.17 12.45
CA PRO A 313 29.54 -6.89 12.63
C PRO A 313 30.20 -5.70 11.95
N HIS A 314 31.53 -5.75 11.80
CA HIS A 314 32.39 -4.71 11.19
C HIS A 314 33.08 -5.22 9.92
N ARG A 315 32.40 -6.02 9.07
CA ARG A 315 32.94 -6.33 7.73
C ARG A 315 33.26 -5.01 7.00
N PRO A 316 34.48 -4.84 6.44
CA PRO A 316 34.90 -3.59 5.84
C PRO A 316 34.05 -3.34 4.58
N ARG A 317 33.51 -2.12 4.48
CA ARG A 317 32.62 -1.72 3.39
C ARG A 317 33.45 -1.27 2.18
N ILE A 318 34.07 -2.23 1.50
CA ILE A 318 34.97 -1.96 0.36
C ILE A 318 34.23 -1.82 -0.97
N LEU A 319 32.95 -2.25 -1.04
CA LEU A 319 32.19 -2.34 -2.29
C LEU A 319 31.38 -1.06 -2.51
N GLN A 320 32.01 -0.07 -3.15
CA GLN A 320 31.38 1.20 -3.52
C GLN A 320 30.34 1.03 -4.64
N CYS A 321 29.21 1.72 -4.51
CA CYS A 321 28.25 1.86 -5.60
C CYS A 321 28.83 2.71 -6.73
N ALA A 322 28.53 2.35 -7.98
CA ALA A 322 29.05 3.07 -9.16
C ALA A 322 28.36 4.42 -9.42
N ALA A 323 27.23 4.70 -8.75
CA ALA A 323 26.38 5.87 -9.01
C ALA A 323 26.08 6.73 -7.76
N CYS A 324 26.65 6.41 -6.59
CA CYS A 324 26.73 7.32 -5.43
C CYS A 324 27.74 6.82 -4.38
N ASP A 325 28.10 7.66 -3.41
CA ASP A 325 29.15 7.44 -2.40
C ASP A 325 28.79 6.40 -1.29
N ARG A 326 27.95 5.41 -1.61
CA ARG A 326 27.51 4.39 -0.66
C ARG A 326 28.33 3.11 -0.81
N ALA A 327 29.00 2.76 0.29
CA ALA A 327 29.83 1.56 0.40
C ALA A 327 29.11 0.41 1.14
N PHE A 328 29.34 -0.82 0.69
CA PHE A 328 28.69 -2.04 1.18
C PHE A 328 29.69 -3.14 1.55
N ALA A 329 29.26 -4.06 2.41
CA ALA A 329 30.09 -5.11 3.02
C ALA A 329 30.05 -6.47 2.28
N ASP A 330 29.20 -6.58 1.27
CA ASP A 330 29.02 -7.73 0.38
C ASP A 330 28.39 -7.25 -0.94
N LEU A 331 28.56 -8.04 -2.00
CA LEU A 331 28.13 -7.68 -3.36
C LEU A 331 26.60 -7.61 -3.47
N GLU A 332 25.90 -8.49 -2.77
CA GLU A 332 24.44 -8.56 -2.73
C GLU A 332 23.83 -7.28 -2.15
N ALA A 333 24.30 -6.80 -0.99
CA ALA A 333 23.82 -5.55 -0.42
C ALA A 333 24.14 -4.32 -1.30
N ARG A 334 25.26 -4.33 -2.03
CA ARG A 334 25.56 -3.28 -3.03
C ARG A 334 24.58 -3.35 -4.20
N TRP A 335 24.35 -4.55 -4.74
CA TRP A 335 23.50 -4.79 -5.89
C TRP A 335 22.04 -4.47 -5.57
N GLN A 336 21.49 -4.95 -4.44
CA GLN A 336 20.14 -4.56 -3.98
C GLN A 336 19.99 -3.04 -3.84
N HIS A 337 21.03 -2.34 -3.37
CA HIS A 337 21.02 -0.87 -3.34
C HIS A 337 21.03 -0.26 -4.75
N ALA A 338 21.91 -0.72 -5.63
CA ALA A 338 21.98 -0.24 -7.02
C ALA A 338 20.64 -0.46 -7.74
N VAL A 339 20.07 -1.66 -7.62
CA VAL A 339 18.76 -1.99 -8.19
C VAL A 339 17.66 -1.08 -7.65
N ALA A 340 17.62 -0.86 -6.33
CA ALA A 340 16.56 -0.09 -5.67
C ALA A 340 16.73 1.45 -5.72
N LYS A 341 17.83 1.98 -6.28
CA LYS A 341 18.11 3.43 -6.31
C LYS A 341 18.69 3.98 -7.62
N HIS A 342 19.24 3.12 -8.49
CA HIS A 342 19.96 3.54 -9.71
C HIS A 342 19.49 2.83 -10.98
N THR A 343 18.61 1.81 -10.93
CA THR A 343 17.92 1.33 -12.14
C THR A 343 16.86 2.35 -12.58
N TYR A 344 17.29 3.26 -13.44
CA TYR A 344 16.45 4.06 -14.31
C TYR A 344 17.19 4.18 -15.64
N GLN A 345 16.46 4.24 -16.76
CA GLN A 345 16.92 3.75 -18.07
C GLN A 345 17.01 2.20 -18.07
N GLY A 346 16.76 1.51 -19.17
CA GLY A 346 16.24 1.95 -20.47
C GLY A 346 16.16 0.73 -21.39
N ALA A 347 15.23 0.68 -22.34
CA ALA A 347 15.30 -0.31 -23.40
C ALA A 347 16.38 0.13 -24.41
N ASP A 348 17.30 -0.76 -24.76
CA ASP A 348 17.78 -1.00 -26.13
C ASP A 348 18.73 -2.22 -26.19
N GLU A 349 19.03 -2.62 -27.43
CA GLU A 349 19.35 -3.94 -27.99
C GLU A 349 20.56 -4.78 -27.47
N ALA A 350 20.33 -6.11 -27.45
CA ALA A 350 21.17 -7.26 -27.85
C ALA A 350 22.73 -7.23 -27.85
N ASN A 351 23.35 -8.29 -27.29
CA ASN A 351 23.97 -9.41 -28.07
C ASN A 351 24.34 -10.64 -27.18
N GLU A 352 24.67 -11.79 -27.77
CA GLU A 352 25.05 -13.08 -27.12
C GLU A 352 26.55 -13.48 -27.39
N PRO A 353 27.12 -14.54 -26.76
CA PRO A 353 28.49 -14.49 -26.20
C PRO A 353 29.50 -15.54 -26.74
N SER A 354 30.70 -15.62 -26.12
CA SER A 354 31.68 -16.69 -26.36
C SER A 354 32.50 -17.16 -25.13
N GLN A 355 32.12 -18.33 -24.60
CA GLN A 355 32.94 -19.42 -24.05
C GLN A 355 34.04 -19.21 -22.96
N SER A 356 33.64 -19.66 -21.74
CA SER A 356 34.32 -20.67 -20.90
C SER A 356 35.65 -20.41 -20.15
N THR A 357 35.57 -20.54 -18.82
CA THR A 357 36.39 -21.48 -18.00
C THR A 357 35.52 -22.00 -16.85
N ARG A 358 35.84 -23.17 -16.26
CA ARG A 358 35.07 -23.75 -15.13
C ARG A 358 35.79 -23.55 -13.79
N THR A 359 35.15 -22.81 -12.89
CA THR A 359 35.42 -22.80 -11.44
C THR A 359 34.09 -22.89 -10.68
N LEU A 360 34.14 -23.32 -9.41
CA LEU A 360 32.94 -23.47 -8.56
C LEU A 360 32.63 -22.14 -7.85
N ASP A 361 32.11 -21.20 -8.63
CA ASP A 361 31.89 -19.82 -8.20
C ASP A 361 30.49 -19.57 -7.60
N ALA A 362 30.32 -18.38 -7.03
CA ALA A 362 29.02 -17.84 -6.63
C ALA A 362 28.08 -17.74 -7.85
N PRO A 363 26.74 -17.78 -7.66
CA PRO A 363 25.77 -17.66 -8.76
C PRO A 363 26.08 -16.43 -9.62
N SER A 364 26.17 -16.64 -10.93
CA SER A 364 26.63 -15.63 -11.87
C SER A 364 25.62 -14.50 -12.04
N PHE A 365 26.06 -13.39 -12.63
CA PHE A 365 25.18 -12.24 -12.89
C PHE A 365 24.02 -12.59 -13.83
N ASP A 366 24.22 -13.61 -14.68
CA ASP A 366 23.22 -14.18 -15.60
C ASP A 366 22.12 -14.98 -14.88
N SER A 367 22.30 -15.32 -13.59
CA SER A 367 21.30 -16.03 -12.79
C SER A 367 20.20 -15.11 -12.26
N TYR A 368 20.04 -13.90 -12.80
CA TYR A 368 18.96 -12.96 -12.49
C TYR A 368 18.54 -12.17 -13.73
N TYR A 369 17.23 -11.98 -13.94
CA TYR A 369 16.70 -11.14 -15.01
C TYR A 369 15.72 -10.09 -14.44
N PRO A 370 15.71 -8.85 -14.95
CA PRO A 370 14.75 -7.85 -14.51
C PRO A 370 13.34 -8.16 -15.02
N CYS A 371 12.36 -8.15 -14.14
CA CYS A 371 10.95 -8.13 -14.55
C CYS A 371 10.67 -6.84 -15.34
N PRO A 372 10.23 -6.90 -16.61
CA PRO A 372 10.13 -5.72 -17.48
C PRO A 372 9.12 -4.68 -16.96
N ILE A 373 8.08 -5.13 -16.27
CA ILE A 373 7.02 -4.25 -15.75
C ILE A 373 7.47 -3.55 -14.46
N CYS A 374 7.83 -4.31 -13.41
CA CYS A 374 8.11 -3.71 -12.10
C CYS A 374 9.59 -3.38 -11.82
N GLY A 375 10.53 -3.94 -12.59
CA GLY A 375 11.98 -3.75 -12.38
C GLY A 375 12.58 -4.57 -11.24
N LEU A 376 11.84 -5.49 -10.62
CA LEU A 376 12.41 -6.45 -9.68
C LEU A 376 13.28 -7.45 -10.45
N ALA A 377 14.55 -7.59 -10.07
CA ALA A 377 15.39 -8.69 -10.53
C ALA A 377 14.92 -10.01 -9.91
N VAL A 378 14.52 -10.95 -10.76
CA VAL A 378 14.00 -12.27 -10.39
C VAL A 378 15.13 -13.29 -10.61
N PRO A 379 15.37 -14.24 -9.68
CA PRO A 379 16.33 -15.33 -9.91
C PRO A 379 16.01 -16.11 -11.19
N GLY A 380 17.01 -16.54 -11.95
CA GLY A 380 16.84 -17.37 -13.16
C GLY A 380 16.23 -18.75 -12.85
N GLU A 381 16.49 -19.28 -11.66
CA GLU A 381 15.80 -20.47 -11.11
C GLU A 381 14.31 -20.22 -10.82
N TRP A 382 13.87 -18.96 -10.71
CA TRP A 382 12.47 -18.56 -10.52
C TRP A 382 11.95 -17.97 -11.85
N GLY A 383 11.35 -18.80 -12.70
CA GLY A 383 10.66 -18.31 -13.90
C GLY A 383 9.61 -17.24 -13.57
N ILE A 384 9.32 -16.33 -14.51
CA ILE A 384 8.54 -15.09 -14.25
C ILE A 384 7.18 -15.36 -13.59
N HIS A 385 6.59 -16.52 -13.87
CA HIS A 385 5.44 -17.09 -13.18
C HIS A 385 5.56 -17.03 -11.64
N GLN A 386 6.68 -17.45 -11.04
CA GLN A 386 6.85 -17.49 -9.59
C GLN A 386 6.95 -16.09 -8.95
N HIS A 387 7.51 -15.11 -9.66
CA HIS A 387 7.40 -13.69 -9.29
C HIS A 387 5.93 -13.24 -9.31
N LEU A 388 5.20 -13.55 -10.38
CA LEU A 388 3.79 -13.17 -10.53
C LEU A 388 2.86 -13.85 -9.50
N GLU A 389 3.09 -15.12 -9.16
CA GLU A 389 2.37 -15.80 -8.05
C GLU A 389 2.63 -15.10 -6.71
N SER A 390 3.82 -14.52 -6.51
CA SER A 390 4.11 -13.72 -5.31
C SER A 390 3.27 -12.44 -5.22
N LEU A 391 2.72 -11.97 -6.34
CA LEU A 391 1.82 -10.82 -6.45
C LEU A 391 0.33 -11.21 -6.47
N LYS A 392 -0.03 -12.47 -6.25
CA LYS A 392 -1.41 -12.86 -5.95
C LYS A 392 -1.71 -12.73 -4.45
N PRO A 393 -2.96 -12.40 -4.05
CA PRO A 393 -3.39 -12.53 -2.66
C PRO A 393 -3.27 -13.97 -2.17
N ILE A 394 -2.94 -14.18 -0.89
CA ILE A 394 -2.93 -15.53 -0.30
C ILE A 394 -4.39 -16.00 -0.10
N VAL A 395 -4.88 -16.78 -1.05
CA VAL A 395 -6.20 -17.44 -1.05
C VAL A 395 -6.02 -18.96 -0.88
N GLY A 396 -7.05 -19.68 -0.42
CA GLY A 396 -7.10 -21.15 -0.36
C GLY A 396 -6.24 -21.83 0.72
N LEU A 397 -5.07 -21.29 1.06
CA LEU A 397 -4.14 -21.91 2.02
C LEU A 397 -4.63 -21.82 3.47
N VAL A 398 -5.38 -22.84 3.88
CA VAL A 398 -5.83 -23.05 5.27
C VAL A 398 -4.79 -23.86 6.03
N ALA A 399 -4.10 -23.23 6.97
CA ALA A 399 -3.13 -23.88 7.84
C ALA A 399 -3.79 -24.31 9.16
N GLU A 400 -3.78 -25.61 9.46
CA GLU A 400 -4.51 -26.18 10.59
C GLU A 400 -3.65 -26.35 11.86
N CYS A 401 -4.26 -26.20 13.03
CA CYS A 401 -3.61 -26.46 14.30
C CYS A 401 -3.71 -27.94 14.71
N VAL A 402 -2.59 -28.65 14.60
CA VAL A 402 -2.39 -30.06 15.02
C VAL A 402 -2.68 -30.39 16.51
N LEU A 403 -3.16 -29.42 17.31
CA LEU A 403 -3.52 -29.60 18.73
C LEU A 403 -5.03 -29.40 19.01
N CYS A 404 -5.80 -28.87 18.07
CA CYS A 404 -7.26 -28.65 18.24
C CYS A 404 -8.05 -28.56 16.92
N HIS A 405 -7.43 -28.87 15.78
CA HIS A 405 -8.00 -28.82 14.42
C HIS A 405 -8.59 -27.48 13.97
N ARG A 406 -8.34 -26.40 14.73
CA ARG A 406 -8.76 -25.06 14.34
C ARG A 406 -7.95 -24.57 13.15
N GLN A 407 -8.65 -23.99 12.18
CA GLN A 407 -8.12 -23.59 10.89
C GLN A 407 -7.78 -22.10 10.83
N PHE A 408 -6.66 -21.75 10.18
CA PHE A 408 -6.11 -20.39 10.10
C PHE A 408 -5.56 -20.10 8.70
N ILE A 409 -6.00 -19.03 8.03
CA ILE A 409 -5.50 -18.66 6.70
C ILE A 409 -4.13 -17.94 6.72
N GLU A 410 -3.43 -18.00 7.86
CA GLU A 410 -2.10 -17.43 8.05
C GLU A 410 -1.23 -18.28 8.96
N TYR A 411 -0.01 -18.56 8.50
CA TYR A 411 1.02 -19.19 9.32
C TYR A 411 1.35 -18.39 10.60
N ARG A 412 1.29 -17.05 10.56
CA ARG A 412 1.52 -16.19 11.73
C ARG A 412 0.41 -16.32 12.78
N ALA A 413 -0.85 -16.28 12.34
CA ALA A 413 -2.00 -16.50 13.22
C ALA A 413 -2.00 -17.92 13.80
N LEU A 414 -1.69 -18.94 12.98
CA LEU A 414 -1.49 -20.31 13.43
C LEU A 414 -0.38 -20.41 14.48
N GLN A 415 0.79 -19.78 14.28
CA GLN A 415 1.88 -19.82 15.26
C GLN A 415 1.53 -19.11 16.57
N GLN A 416 0.88 -17.94 16.51
CA GLN A 416 0.37 -17.27 17.71
C GLN A 416 -0.63 -18.16 18.46
N HIS A 417 -1.59 -18.75 17.75
CA HIS A 417 -2.53 -19.69 18.34
C HIS A 417 -1.86 -20.94 18.91
N ARG A 418 -0.88 -21.55 18.22
CA ARG A 418 -0.16 -22.75 18.70
C ARG A 418 0.53 -22.51 20.03
N ASN A 419 1.05 -21.30 20.27
CA ASN A 419 1.64 -20.95 21.57
C ASN A 419 0.60 -20.99 22.70
N PHE A 420 -0.57 -20.37 22.51
CA PHE A 420 -1.67 -20.44 23.49
C PHE A 420 -2.26 -21.85 23.61
N CYS A 421 -2.34 -22.60 22.50
CA CYS A 421 -2.90 -23.95 22.47
C CYS A 421 -2.00 -24.98 23.19
N LYS A 422 -0.68 -24.83 23.10
CA LYS A 422 0.30 -25.57 23.92
C LYS A 422 0.10 -25.29 25.40
N ALA A 423 0.17 -24.01 25.80
CA ALA A 423 0.02 -23.62 27.20
C ALA A 423 -1.29 -24.11 27.82
N LYS A 424 -2.39 -24.13 27.06
CA LYS A 424 -3.68 -24.67 27.53
C LYS A 424 -3.68 -26.20 27.66
N GLN A 425 -3.00 -26.94 26.78
CA GLN A 425 -2.81 -28.39 26.93
C GLN A 425 -1.88 -28.74 28.09
N GLU A 426 -0.82 -27.97 28.30
CA GLU A 426 0.13 -28.14 29.40
C GLU A 426 -0.54 -27.85 30.75
N GLY A 427 -1.32 -26.77 30.86
CA GLY A 427 -2.13 -26.47 32.04
C GLY A 427 -3.18 -27.54 32.36
N ASN A 428 -3.84 -28.12 31.35
CA ASN A 428 -4.80 -29.23 31.55
C ASN A 428 -4.14 -30.52 32.05
N LYS A 429 -2.83 -30.74 31.78
CA LYS A 429 -2.09 -31.90 32.30
C LYS A 429 -1.66 -31.72 33.76
N GLY A 430 -1.49 -30.49 34.23
CA GLY A 430 -1.17 -30.18 35.63
C GLY A 430 -2.34 -30.28 36.62
N ILE A 431 -3.52 -30.75 36.19
CA ILE A 431 -4.74 -30.89 37.00
C ILE A 431 -5.14 -32.38 37.15
N ILE A 432 -4.40 -33.30 36.52
CA ILE A 432 -4.65 -34.75 36.55
C ILE A 432 -3.33 -35.49 36.87
N ALA A 433 -2.73 -35.11 38.00
CA ALA A 433 -1.51 -35.70 38.57
C ALA A 433 -1.60 -35.65 40.11
#